data_AF-A0A7C5YM12-F1
#
_entry.id   AF-A0A7C5YM12-F1
#
_cell.length_a   1.000
_cell.length_b   1.000
_cell.length_c   1.000
_cell.angle_alpha   90.00
_cell.angle_beta   90.00
_cell.angle_gamma   90.00
#
_symmetry.space_group_name_H-M   'P 1'
#
loop_
_entity.id
_entity.type
_entity.pdbx_description
1 polymer ?
#
loop_
_entity_poly.entity_id
_entity_poly.type
_entity_poly.pdbx_seq_one_letter_code
_entity_poly.pdbx_strand_id
1 'polypeptide(L)'
;MRRRRPRRGFDEAWKYAMRTFFRDCLQMLFPAVHDQVDWAQPVEFLDPHFYRLAPSVRAKRRQTADVVAKVYFRDGTPRLVLIHIEIQSQT
;
A
#
# COMPACT_ATOMS: atom_id res chain seq x y z
N MET A 1 -0.91 19.24 -31.10
CA MET A 1 -0.13 18.37 -30.18
C MET A 1 -0.84 18.27 -28.83
N ARG A 2 -1.48 17.15 -28.51
CA ARG A 2 -1.98 16.90 -27.14
C ARG A 2 -0.78 16.58 -26.24
N ARG A 3 -0.42 17.47 -25.32
CA ARG A 3 0.56 17.17 -24.26
C ARG A 3 0.07 15.95 -23.47
N ARG A 4 0.83 14.85 -23.51
CA ARG A 4 0.57 13.62 -22.74
C ARG A 4 0.56 13.99 -21.25
N ARG A 5 -0.53 13.68 -20.54
CA ARG A 5 -0.73 14.03 -19.12
C ARG A 5 0.36 13.36 -18.25
N PRO A 6 1.13 14.12 -17.44
CA PRO A 6 2.21 13.57 -16.60
C PRO A 6 1.70 12.76 -15.39
N ARG A 7 0.38 12.75 -15.15
CA ARG A 7 -0.26 12.14 -13.98
C ARG A 7 0.08 10.66 -13.77
N ARG A 8 0.23 9.86 -14.84
CA ARG A 8 0.59 8.43 -14.71
C ARG A 8 2.02 8.21 -14.21
N GLY A 9 2.97 9.07 -14.58
CA GLY A 9 4.36 8.93 -14.14
C GLY A 9 4.52 9.18 -12.64
N PHE A 10 3.81 10.19 -12.13
CA PHE A 10 3.81 10.49 -10.69
C PHE A 10 3.18 9.37 -9.88
N ASP A 11 2.02 8.87 -10.29
CA ASP A 11 1.32 7.79 -9.58
C ASP A 11 2.18 6.53 -9.43
N GLU A 12 2.82 6.07 -10.51
CA GLU A 12 3.71 4.90 -10.48
C GLU A 12 4.99 5.16 -9.67
N ALA A 13 5.56 6.37 -9.74
CA ALA A 13 6.73 6.74 -8.94
C ALA A 13 6.41 6.73 -7.43
N TRP A 14 5.24 7.22 -7.04
CA TRP A 14 4.81 7.21 -5.65
C TRP A 14 4.48 5.80 -5.14
N LYS A 15 3.86 4.96 -5.97
CA LYS A 15 3.67 3.53 -5.65
C LYS A 15 5.00 2.80 -5.45
N TYR A 16 5.97 3.07 -6.32
CA TYR A 16 7.32 2.53 -6.18
C TYR A 16 7.97 3.01 -4.88
N ALA A 17 7.94 4.31 -4.60
CA ALA A 17 8.50 4.87 -3.37
C ALA A 17 7.86 4.25 -2.11
N MET A 18 6.52 4.11 -2.08
CA MET A 18 5.82 3.49 -0.95
C MET A 18 6.19 2.01 -0.75
N ARG A 19 6.49 1.26 -1.81
CA ARG A 19 6.98 -0.12 -1.70
C ARG A 19 8.42 -0.17 -1.20
N THR A 20 9.28 0.68 -1.76
CA THR A 20 10.71 0.75 -1.39
C THR A 20 10.90 1.18 0.06
N PHE A 21 10.15 2.18 0.52
CA PHE A 21 10.27 2.76 1.85
C PHE A 21 9.14 2.32 2.80
N PHE A 22 8.50 1.17 2.52
CA PHE A 22 7.29 0.74 3.23
C PHE A 22 7.44 0.74 4.76
N ARG A 23 8.56 0.19 5.26
CA ARG A 23 8.85 0.14 6.69
C ARG A 23 9.00 1.54 7.28
N ASP A 24 9.82 2.39 6.65
CA ASP A 24 10.08 3.76 7.12
C ASP A 24 8.80 4.60 7.07
N CYS A 25 7.98 4.44 6.03
CA CYS A 25 6.68 5.09 5.92
C CYS A 25 5.73 4.66 7.05
N LEU A 26 5.66 3.36 7.38
CA LEU A 26 4.87 2.88 8.51
C LEU A 26 5.42 3.40 9.83
N GLN A 27 6.73 3.45 10.01
CA GLN A 27 7.35 4.00 11.23
C GLN A 27 7.00 5.48 11.41
N MET A 28 7.06 6.26 10.33
CA MET A 28 6.82 7.70 10.36
C MET A 28 5.34 8.06 10.50
N LEU A 29 4.46 7.36 9.77
CA LEU A 29 3.04 7.74 9.66
C LEU A 29 2.12 6.93 10.58
N PHE A 30 2.50 5.69 10.92
CA PHE A 30 1.69 4.74 11.68
C PHE A 30 2.53 3.97 12.71
N PRO A 31 3.24 4.67 13.63
CA PRO A 31 4.21 4.04 14.55
C PRO A 31 3.59 2.90 15.37
N ALA A 32 2.34 3.04 15.82
CA ALA A 32 1.64 1.98 16.56
C ALA A 32 1.42 0.70 15.75
N VAL A 33 1.25 0.80 14.42
CA VAL A 33 1.17 -0.36 13.53
C VAL A 33 2.57 -0.91 13.28
N HIS A 34 3.53 -0.03 13.00
CA HIS A 34 4.93 -0.41 12.79
C HIS A 34 5.48 -1.25 13.96
N ASP A 35 5.18 -0.88 15.19
CA ASP A 35 5.71 -1.55 16.37
C ASP A 35 5.11 -2.95 16.59
N GLN A 36 3.92 -3.21 16.03
CA GLN A 36 3.28 -4.53 16.05
C GLN A 36 3.84 -5.47 14.98
N VAL A 37 4.44 -4.95 13.90
CA VAL A 37 4.98 -5.77 12.82
C VAL A 37 6.26 -6.46 13.26
N ASP A 38 6.37 -7.75 12.94
CA ASP A 38 7.61 -8.50 13.03
C ASP A 38 8.47 -8.25 11.77
N TRP A 39 9.42 -7.34 11.90
CA TRP A 39 10.34 -6.95 10.82
C TRP A 39 11.42 -7.99 10.50
N ALA A 40 11.51 -9.09 11.27
CA ALA A 40 12.36 -10.22 10.91
C ALA A 40 11.72 -11.09 9.81
N GLN A 41 10.39 -11.02 9.67
CA GLN A 41 9.65 -11.68 8.60
C GLN A 41 9.65 -10.82 7.32
N PRO A 42 9.68 -11.45 6.13
CA PRO A 42 9.59 -10.70 4.88
C PRO A 42 8.21 -10.04 4.73
N VAL A 43 8.20 -8.82 4.21
CA VAL A 43 6.98 -8.16 3.74
C VAL A 43 6.65 -8.68 2.34
N GLU A 44 5.45 -9.23 2.18
CA GLU A 44 4.98 -9.75 0.89
C GLU A 44 4.05 -8.74 0.24
N PHE A 45 4.49 -8.09 -0.84
CA PHE A 45 3.64 -7.17 -1.58
C PHE A 45 2.75 -7.93 -2.57
N LEU A 46 1.45 -7.85 -2.35
CA LEU A 46 0.46 -8.51 -3.19
C LEU A 46 0.13 -7.63 -4.41
N ASP A 47 -0.19 -8.28 -5.52
CA ASP A 47 -0.70 -7.58 -6.70
C ASP A 47 -2.15 -7.11 -6.42
N PRO A 48 -2.42 -5.78 -6.50
CA PRO A 48 -3.74 -5.21 -6.23
C PRO A 48 -4.87 -5.79 -7.09
N HIS A 49 -4.56 -6.35 -8.26
CA HIS A 49 -5.55 -7.00 -9.12
C HIS A 49 -6.14 -8.26 -8.47
N PHE A 50 -5.36 -8.98 -7.64
CA PHE A 50 -5.83 -10.17 -6.93
C PHE A 50 -6.68 -9.84 -5.71
N TYR A 51 -6.49 -8.67 -5.08
CA TYR A 51 -7.34 -8.22 -3.98
C TYR A 51 -8.81 -8.08 -4.40
N ARG A 52 -9.08 -7.77 -5.68
CA ARG A 52 -10.44 -7.69 -6.23
C ARG A 52 -11.17 -9.05 -6.26
N LEU A 53 -10.45 -10.16 -6.20
CA LEU A 53 -10.99 -11.52 -6.31
C LEU A 53 -11.34 -12.15 -4.95
N ALA A 54 -10.98 -11.52 -3.83
CA ALA A 54 -11.26 -12.04 -2.49
C ALA A 54 -12.76 -11.87 -2.14
N PRO A 55 -13.56 -12.96 -2.01
CA PRO A 55 -15.01 -12.88 -1.83
C PRO A 55 -15.46 -12.31 -0.47
N SER A 56 -14.57 -12.29 0.52
CA SER A 56 -14.85 -11.97 1.92
C SER A 56 -14.72 -10.49 2.28
N VAL A 57 -14.26 -9.61 1.37
CA VAL A 57 -14.17 -8.17 1.63
C VAL A 57 -15.50 -7.48 1.31
N ARG A 58 -16.53 -7.74 2.13
CA ARG A 58 -17.79 -6.96 2.13
C ARG A 58 -17.58 -5.62 2.86
N ALA A 59 -16.75 -4.74 2.33
CA ALA A 59 -16.64 -3.36 2.84
C ALA A 59 -17.16 -2.37 1.79
N LYS A 60 -18.01 -1.44 2.23
CA LYS A 60 -18.87 -0.53 1.45
C LYS A 60 -18.18 0.43 0.45
N ARG A 61 -16.89 0.29 0.15
CA ARG A 61 -16.20 1.04 -0.91
C ARG A 61 -15.15 0.18 -1.61
N ARG A 62 -15.46 -0.20 -2.86
CA ARG A 62 -14.56 -0.82 -3.84
C ARG A 62 -13.44 0.16 -4.29
N GLN A 63 -12.63 0.67 -3.37
CA GLN A 63 -11.41 1.38 -3.76
C GLN A 63 -10.28 0.37 -3.94
N THR A 64 -9.61 0.41 -5.10
CA THR A 64 -8.41 -0.40 -5.33
C THR A 64 -7.28 0.22 -4.52
N ALA A 65 -6.63 -0.56 -3.65
CA ALA A 65 -5.45 -0.09 -2.93
C ALA A 65 -4.28 0.08 -3.90
N ASP A 66 -3.49 1.12 -3.69
CA ASP A 66 -2.30 1.41 -4.49
C ASP A 66 -1.15 0.46 -4.11
N VAL A 67 -1.06 0.13 -2.82
CA VAL A 67 -0.16 -0.90 -2.29
C VAL A 67 -0.93 -1.81 -1.33
N VAL A 68 -0.76 -3.12 -1.50
CA VAL A 68 -1.23 -4.15 -0.57
C VAL A 68 -0.01 -4.90 -0.08
N ALA A 69 0.22 -4.90 1.23
CA ALA A 69 1.33 -5.61 1.85
C ALA A 69 0.79 -6.59 2.90
N LYS A 70 1.21 -7.85 2.81
CA LYS A 70 1.03 -8.82 3.87
C LYS A 70 2.24 -8.75 4.80
N VAL A 71 1.95 -8.61 6.08
CA VAL A 71 2.93 -8.56 7.17
C VAL A 71 2.55 -9.58 8.22
N TYR A 72 3.52 -9.97 9.04
CA TYR A 72 3.26 -10.71 10.27
C TYR A 72 3.35 -9.76 11.44
N PHE A 73 2.38 -9.83 12.35
CA PHE A 73 2.52 -9.19 13.64
C PHE A 73 3.41 -10.06 14.55
N ARG A 74 3.96 -9.45 15.61
CA ARG A 74 4.82 -10.15 16.58
C ARG A 74 4.12 -11.31 17.30
N ASP A 75 2.79 -11.34 17.29
CA ASP A 75 1.98 -12.47 17.79
C ASP A 75 1.88 -13.63 16.78
N GLY A 76 2.55 -13.52 15.62
CA GLY A 76 2.54 -14.50 14.53
C GLY A 76 1.33 -14.39 13.61
N THR A 77 0.39 -13.48 13.86
CA THR A 77 -0.83 -13.36 13.06
C THR A 77 -0.54 -12.64 11.74
N PRO A 78 -0.92 -13.19 10.57
CA PRO A 78 -0.80 -12.47 9.31
C PRO A 78 -1.83 -11.34 9.25
N ARG A 79 -1.40 -10.18 8.75
CA ARG A 79 -2.24 -8.98 8.55
C ARG A 79 -2.00 -8.39 7.17
N LEU A 80 -3.03 -7.73 6.63
CA LEU A 80 -2.92 -6.93 5.41
C LEU A 80 -2.87 -5.45 5.77
N VAL A 81 -1.89 -4.75 5.22
CA VAL A 81 -1.79 -3.30 5.21
C VAL A 81 -2.21 -2.83 3.82
N LEU A 82 -3.27 -2.02 3.78
CA LEU A 82 -3.84 -1.45 2.55
C LEU A 82 -3.52 0.04 2.53
N ILE A 83 -2.76 0.47 1.52
CA ILE A 83 -2.36 1.86 1.36
C ILE A 83 -3.04 2.42 0.12
N HIS A 84 -3.69 3.56 0.31
CA HIS A 84 -4.22 4.41 -0.76
C HIS A 84 -3.48 5.74 -0.72
N ILE A 85 -3.06 6.22 -1.90
CA ILE A 85 -2.29 7.45 -2.05
C ILE A 85 -3.07 8.36 -3.00
N GLU A 86 -3.51 9.51 -2.51
CA GLU A 86 -4.13 10.54 -3.36
C GLU A 86 -3.16 11.69 -3.59
N ILE A 87 -2.66 11.82 -4.81
CA ILE A 87 -1.73 12.90 -5.18
C ILE A 87 -2.53 14.02 -5.84
N GLN A 88 -2.64 15.15 -5.13
CA GLN A 88 -3.13 16.38 -5.73
C GLN A 88 -1.96 17.15 -6.37
N SER A 89 -1.87 17.07 -7.70
CA SER A 89 -1.03 18.00 -8.46
C SER A 89 -1.83 19.27 -8.77
N GLN A 90 -1.39 20.40 -8.22
CA GLN A 90 -1.79 21.70 -8.72
C GLN A 90 -1.12 21.88 -10.08
N THR A 91 -1.91 22.09 -11.12
CA THR A 91 -1.45 22.48 -12.45
C THR A 91 -1.95 23.88 -12.72
#